data_AF-A0A2N6BQM7-F1
#
_entry.id   AF-A0A2N6BQM7-F1
#
_cell.length_a   1.000
_cell.length_b   1.000
_cell.length_c   1.000
_cell.angle_alpha   90.00
_cell.angle_beta   90.00
_cell.angle_gamma   90.00
#
_symmetry.space_group_name_H-M   'P 1'
#
loop_
_entity.id
_entity.type
_entity.pdbx_description
1 polymer ?
#
loop_
_entity_poly.entity_id
_entity_poly.type
_entity_poly.pdbx_seq_one_letter_code
_entity_poly.pdbx_strand_id
1 'polypeptide(L)'
;MGMFARYLTLWVALCIIAGIALGHLFPGLFQALGHMEIARVNIPVALLIWLMIVPMLLKVDFTALHQVREHWRGIGVTLFINWAVKPFSMALLGWLFIGWLFRPYLPAGQIDSYIAGLIILAAAPCTAMVFVWSNLSNGDANFTLSQVALNDLIMVFAFAPIVAFLLGISAITIPWETLFISVVLYILIPVIAAQIWRSRIIRGGGPARLGRILHRLETPSILALLATLVLLFGFQGGQIIAHPIIIALLA
;
A
#
# COMPACT_ATOMS: atom_id res chain seq x y z
N MET A 1 14.47 18.03 -6.32
CA MET A 1 13.21 17.55 -5.69
C MET A 1 12.09 18.48 -6.09
N GLY A 2 10.98 17.97 -6.63
CA GLY A 2 9.82 18.79 -6.95
C GLY A 2 9.13 19.34 -5.68
N MET A 3 8.36 20.42 -5.82
CA MET A 3 7.63 21.06 -4.72
C MET A 3 6.73 20.07 -3.95
N PHE A 4 6.14 19.10 -4.64
CA PHE A 4 5.29 18.08 -4.03
C PHE A 4 6.04 17.21 -3.01
N ALA A 5 7.18 16.62 -3.38
CA ALA A 5 7.96 15.75 -2.50
C ALA A 5 8.43 16.49 -1.25
N ARG A 6 8.72 17.80 -1.37
CA ARG A 6 9.16 18.64 -0.25
C ARG A 6 8.03 18.94 0.75
N TYR A 7 6.81 19.12 0.28
CA TYR A 7 5.65 19.47 1.11
C TYR A 7 4.67 18.30 1.28
N LEU A 8 5.11 17.06 1.06
CA LEU A 8 4.24 15.88 1.08
C LEU A 8 3.44 15.78 2.38
N THR A 9 4.08 15.99 3.53
CA THR A 9 3.41 15.95 4.84
C THR A 9 2.29 16.99 4.94
N LEU A 10 2.48 18.19 4.39
CA LEU A 10 1.47 19.24 4.38
C LEU A 10 0.30 18.86 3.46
N TRP A 11 0.59 18.33 2.27
CA TRP A 11 -0.45 17.84 1.35
C TRP A 11 -1.29 16.74 1.97
N VAL A 12 -0.65 15.77 2.63
CA VAL A 12 -1.35 14.69 3.34
C VAL A 12 -2.22 15.25 4.46
N ALA A 13 -1.70 16.17 5.29
CA ALA A 13 -2.47 16.81 6.35
C ALA A 13 -3.70 17.57 5.80
N LEU A 14 -3.53 18.30 4.69
CA LEU A 14 -4.63 18.98 4.00
C LEU A 14 -5.67 17.99 3.47
N CYS A 15 -5.24 16.86 2.90
CA CYS A 15 -6.15 15.82 2.43
C CYS A 15 -6.93 15.16 3.58
N ILE A 16 -6.32 14.97 4.74
CA ILE A 16 -6.98 14.44 5.95
C ILE A 16 -8.09 15.42 6.39
N ILE A 17 -7.73 16.70 6.57
CA ILE A 17 -8.68 17.73 6.99
C ILE A 17 -9.83 17.88 5.98
N ALA A 18 -9.49 17.97 4.69
CA ALA A 18 -10.48 18.08 3.61
C ALA A 18 -11.36 16.84 3.52
N GLY A 19 -10.79 15.63 3.64
CA GLY A 19 -11.53 14.37 3.63
C GLY A 19 -12.54 14.31 4.77
N ILE A 20 -12.12 14.56 6.01
CA ILE A 20 -13.00 14.56 7.17
C ILE A 20 -14.10 15.63 7.03
N ALA A 21 -13.74 16.85 6.63
CA ALA A 21 -14.71 17.94 6.46
C ALA A 21 -15.74 17.62 5.38
N LEU A 22 -15.30 17.13 4.21
CA LEU A 22 -16.20 16.76 3.11
C LEU A 22 -17.08 15.55 3.46
N GLY A 23 -16.53 14.56 4.16
CA GLY A 23 -17.28 13.40 4.65
C GLY A 23 -18.37 13.78 5.66
N HIS A 24 -18.11 14.78 6.49
CA HIS A 24 -19.08 15.31 7.46
C HIS A 24 -20.12 16.25 6.84
N LEU A 25 -19.72 17.10 5.87
CA LEU A 25 -20.62 18.06 5.21
C LEU A 25 -21.50 17.40 4.13
N PHE A 26 -20.99 16.37 3.45
CA PHE A 26 -21.69 15.68 2.36
C PHE A 26 -21.77 14.16 2.60
N PRO A 27 -22.33 13.69 3.74
CA PRO A 27 -22.31 12.27 4.09
C PRO A 27 -23.03 11.39 3.07
N GLY A 28 -24.11 11.89 2.44
CA GLY A 28 -24.83 11.16 1.39
C GLY A 28 -24.00 10.87 0.14
N LEU A 29 -23.10 11.78 -0.26
CA LEU A 29 -22.21 11.58 -1.40
C LEU A 29 -21.17 10.49 -1.10
N PHE A 30 -20.55 10.53 0.08
CA PHE A 30 -19.56 9.54 0.50
C PHE A 30 -20.20 8.18 0.78
N GLN A 31 -21.44 8.13 1.28
CA GLN A 31 -22.19 6.89 1.36
C GLN A 31 -22.46 6.32 -0.03
N ALA A 32 -22.98 7.12 -0.98
CA ALA A 32 -23.22 6.65 -2.34
C ALA A 32 -21.93 6.10 -2.99
N LEU A 33 -20.81 6.82 -2.89
CA LEU A 33 -19.51 6.36 -3.37
C LEU A 33 -19.00 5.12 -2.63
N GLY A 34 -19.28 5.00 -1.33
CA GLY A 34 -18.95 3.83 -0.52
C GLY A 34 -19.71 2.57 -0.95
N HIS A 35 -20.99 2.72 -1.32
CA HIS A 35 -21.85 1.62 -1.78
C HIS A 35 -21.59 1.22 -3.25
N MET A 36 -20.76 1.96 -3.98
CA MET A 36 -20.28 1.55 -5.30
C MET A 36 -19.21 0.45 -5.17
N GLU A 37 -19.62 -0.70 -4.66
CA GLU A 37 -18.76 -1.87 -4.49
C GLU A 37 -19.27 -3.09 -5.26
N ILE A 38 -18.34 -3.89 -5.78
CA ILE A 38 -18.60 -5.21 -6.35
C ILE A 38 -17.78 -6.21 -5.54
N ALA A 39 -18.42 -7.23 -4.99
CA ALA A 39 -17.76 -8.24 -4.15
C ALA A 39 -16.92 -7.64 -2.99
N ARG A 40 -17.45 -6.60 -2.31
CA ARG A 40 -16.79 -5.83 -1.23
C ARG A 40 -15.57 -5.01 -1.66
N VAL A 41 -15.40 -4.81 -2.97
CA VAL A 41 -14.34 -3.98 -3.56
C VAL A 41 -14.96 -2.66 -4.03
N ASN A 42 -14.60 -1.56 -3.39
CA ASN A 42 -15.03 -0.22 -3.80
C ASN A 42 -14.41 0.18 -5.16
N ILE A 43 -15.25 0.33 -6.19
CA ILE A 43 -14.80 0.55 -7.57
C ILE A 43 -14.08 1.90 -7.72
N PRO A 44 -14.60 3.04 -7.20
CA PRO A 44 -13.89 4.32 -7.26
C PRO A 44 -12.48 4.25 -6.66
N VAL A 45 -12.36 3.65 -5.47
CA VAL A 45 -11.06 3.48 -4.81
C VAL A 45 -10.16 2.53 -5.60
N ALA A 46 -10.70 1.43 -6.12
CA ALA A 46 -9.92 0.49 -6.91
C ALA A 46 -9.31 1.13 -8.17
N LEU A 47 -10.07 1.96 -8.88
CA LEU A 47 -9.58 2.68 -10.06
C LEU A 47 -8.45 3.65 -9.69
N LEU A 48 -8.59 4.38 -8.59
CA LEU A 48 -7.54 5.30 -8.12
C LEU A 48 -6.28 4.56 -7.68
N ILE A 49 -6.43 3.44 -6.97
CA ILE A 49 -5.32 2.57 -6.58
C ILE A 49 -4.59 2.06 -7.83
N TRP A 50 -5.32 1.63 -8.86
CA TRP A 50 -4.74 1.23 -10.13
C TRP A 50 -3.97 2.36 -10.79
N LEU A 51 -4.57 3.55 -10.91
CA LEU A 51 -3.92 4.72 -11.48
C LEU A 51 -2.63 5.11 -10.72
N MET A 52 -2.64 4.93 -9.40
CA MET A 52 -1.51 5.16 -8.52
C MET A 52 -0.39 4.12 -8.72
N ILE A 53 -0.72 2.82 -8.73
CA ILE A 53 0.23 1.70 -8.74
C ILE A 53 0.87 1.48 -10.12
N VAL A 54 0.12 1.72 -11.20
CA VAL A 54 0.56 1.47 -12.59
C VAL A 54 1.95 2.06 -12.92
N PRO A 55 2.24 3.36 -12.71
CA PRO A 55 3.57 3.90 -13.02
C PRO A 55 4.68 3.29 -12.17
N MET A 56 4.38 2.85 -10.95
CA MET A 56 5.35 2.18 -10.11
C MET A 56 5.67 0.77 -10.65
N LEU A 57 4.65 -0.01 -11.02
CA LEU A 57 4.86 -1.33 -11.63
C LEU A 57 5.56 -1.26 -13.00
N LEU A 58 5.35 -0.18 -13.76
CA LEU A 58 6.09 0.07 -15.01
C LEU A 58 7.60 0.32 -14.80
N LYS A 59 8.00 0.80 -13.61
CA LYS A 59 9.42 0.97 -13.24
C LYS A 59 10.09 -0.36 -12.89
N VAL A 60 9.31 -1.38 -12.49
CA VAL A 60 9.83 -2.70 -12.13
C VAL A 60 10.42 -3.37 -13.38
N ASP A 61 11.73 -3.62 -13.34
CA ASP A 61 12.45 -4.32 -14.39
C ASP A 61 12.88 -5.71 -13.93
N PHE A 62 12.17 -6.74 -14.40
CA PHE A 62 12.53 -8.13 -14.13
C PHE A 62 13.87 -8.54 -14.78
N THR A 63 14.37 -7.81 -15.78
CA THR A 63 15.71 -8.09 -16.34
C THR A 63 16.83 -7.65 -15.39
N ALA A 64 16.57 -6.63 -14.55
CA ALA A 64 17.51 -6.18 -13.52
C ALA A 64 17.68 -7.19 -12.38
N LEU A 65 16.80 -8.21 -12.26
CA LEU A 65 16.94 -9.28 -11.25
C LEU A 65 18.28 -10.01 -11.33
N HIS A 66 18.98 -10.01 -12.47
CA HIS A 66 20.30 -10.61 -12.55
C HIS A 66 21.32 -9.93 -11.61
N GLN A 67 21.17 -8.61 -11.38
CA GLN A 67 22.04 -7.81 -10.51
C GLN A 67 21.82 -8.10 -9.01
N VAL A 68 20.74 -8.82 -8.66
CA VAL A 68 20.49 -9.29 -7.29
C VAL A 68 21.65 -10.15 -6.78
N ARG A 69 22.30 -10.91 -7.66
CA ARG A 69 23.44 -11.76 -7.30
C ARG A 69 24.66 -10.94 -6.86
N GLU A 70 24.87 -9.76 -7.44
CA GLU A 70 26.00 -8.90 -7.11
C GLU A 70 25.88 -8.34 -5.68
N HIS A 71 24.64 -8.09 -5.21
CA HIS A 71 24.37 -7.49 -3.90
C HIS A 71 23.59 -8.41 -2.95
N TRP A 72 23.79 -9.72 -3.06
CA TRP A 72 22.99 -10.75 -2.36
C TRP A 72 22.97 -10.58 -0.83
N ARG A 73 24.06 -10.09 -0.22
CA ARG A 73 24.13 -9.86 1.24
C ARG A 73 23.14 -8.78 1.68
N GLY A 74 23.15 -7.63 1.00
CA GLY A 74 22.24 -6.51 1.32
C GLY A 74 20.79 -6.84 1.03
N ILE A 75 20.55 -7.54 -0.08
CA ILE A 75 19.20 -8.00 -0.44
C ILE A 75 18.70 -9.05 0.54
N GLY A 76 19.54 -10.00 0.96
CA GLY A 76 19.17 -11.01 1.95
C GLY A 76 18.75 -10.39 3.29
N VAL A 77 19.50 -9.40 3.78
CA VAL A 77 19.15 -8.68 5.02
C VAL A 77 17.81 -7.96 4.87
N THR A 78 17.61 -7.21 3.78
CA THR A 78 16.36 -6.48 3.55
C THR A 78 15.16 -7.40 3.39
N LEU A 79 15.30 -8.54 2.71
CA LEU A 79 14.24 -9.53 2.59
C LEU A 79 13.89 -10.17 3.93
N PHE A 80 14.91 -10.54 4.72
CA PHE A 80 14.70 -11.09 6.05
C PHE A 80 13.94 -10.10 6.94
N ILE A 81 14.35 -8.82 6.93
CA ILE A 81 13.67 -7.79 7.69
C ILE A 81 12.22 -7.60 7.20
N ASN A 82 12.01 -7.51 5.88
CA ASN A 82 10.69 -7.24 5.31
C ASN A 82 9.69 -8.37 5.50
N TRP A 83 10.14 -9.63 5.39
CA TRP A 83 9.25 -10.78 5.35
C TRP A 83 9.22 -11.60 6.64
N ALA A 84 10.29 -11.56 7.45
CA ALA A 84 10.36 -12.29 8.71
C ALA A 84 10.29 -11.38 9.94
N VAL A 85 10.96 -10.23 9.94
CA VAL A 85 10.97 -9.37 11.15
C VAL A 85 9.73 -8.48 11.19
N LYS A 86 9.46 -7.73 10.13
CA LYS A 86 8.41 -6.70 10.08
C LYS A 86 7.00 -7.24 10.35
N PRO A 87 6.48 -8.26 9.63
CA PRO A 87 5.10 -8.71 9.85
C PRO A 87 4.90 -9.41 11.20
N PHE A 88 5.91 -10.14 11.70
CA PHE A 88 5.84 -10.82 12.99
C PHE A 88 5.97 -9.87 14.17
N SER A 89 6.90 -8.90 14.09
CA SER A 89 7.00 -7.85 15.11
C SER A 89 5.74 -7.00 15.18
N MET A 90 5.14 -6.66 14.05
CA MET A 90 3.87 -5.93 14.02
C MET A 90 2.68 -6.76 14.55
N ALA A 91 2.64 -8.06 14.26
CA ALA A 91 1.63 -8.95 14.86
C ALA A 91 1.79 -9.03 16.40
N LEU A 92 3.03 -9.15 16.89
CA LEU A 92 3.34 -9.15 18.32
C LEU A 92 2.95 -7.82 18.99
N LEU A 93 3.30 -6.69 18.37
CA LEU A 93 2.95 -5.36 18.85
C LEU A 93 1.43 -5.14 18.83
N GLY A 94 0.75 -5.56 17.76
CA GLY A 94 -0.71 -5.52 17.68
C GLY A 94 -1.36 -6.34 18.79
N TRP A 95 -0.90 -7.56 19.02
CA TRP A 95 -1.39 -8.39 20.12
C TRP A 95 -1.13 -7.77 21.50
N LEU A 96 0.06 -7.22 21.74
CA LEU A 96 0.43 -6.63 23.03
C LEU A 96 -0.34 -5.33 23.31
N PHE A 97 -0.33 -4.40 22.36
CA PHE A 97 -0.94 -3.07 22.53
C PHE A 97 -2.45 -3.12 22.36
N ILE A 98 -2.97 -3.72 21.29
CA ILE A 98 -4.42 -3.73 21.01
C ILE A 98 -5.12 -4.87 21.75
N GLY A 99 -4.53 -6.06 21.76
CA GLY A 99 -5.11 -7.26 22.38
C GLY A 99 -5.04 -7.28 23.91
N TRP A 100 -4.07 -6.60 24.52
CA TRP A 100 -3.88 -6.61 25.98
C TRP A 100 -3.93 -5.22 26.62
N LEU A 101 -3.04 -4.29 26.24
CA LEU A 101 -2.90 -3.00 26.93
C LEU A 101 -4.09 -2.05 26.72
N PHE A 102 -4.55 -1.91 25.48
CA PHE A 102 -5.62 -0.99 25.07
C PHE A 102 -6.99 -1.65 25.00
N ARG A 103 -7.08 -2.95 25.28
CA ARG A 103 -8.33 -3.71 25.29
C ARG A 103 -9.46 -3.04 26.09
N PRO A 104 -9.23 -2.43 27.28
CA PRO A 104 -10.30 -1.76 28.03
C PRO A 104 -10.83 -0.49 27.36
N TYR A 105 -10.02 0.14 26.50
CA TYR A 105 -10.33 1.40 25.83
C TYR A 105 -10.86 1.20 24.41
N LEU A 106 -10.85 -0.03 23.90
CA LEU A 106 -11.28 -0.38 22.54
C LEU A 106 -12.60 -1.13 22.54
N PRO A 107 -13.48 -0.92 21.54
CA PRO A 107 -14.72 -1.67 21.39
C PRO A 107 -14.42 -3.15 21.21
N ALA A 108 -14.95 -4.01 22.09
CA ALA A 108 -14.63 -5.44 22.12
C ALA A 108 -14.84 -6.15 20.76
N GLY A 109 -15.83 -5.72 19.96
CA GLY A 109 -16.11 -6.30 18.64
C GLY A 109 -15.21 -5.81 17.50
N GLN A 110 -14.28 -4.87 17.74
CA GLN A 110 -13.42 -4.28 16.69
C GLN A 110 -11.93 -4.58 16.88
N ILE A 111 -11.53 -5.11 18.04
CA ILE A 111 -10.13 -5.44 18.37
C ILE A 111 -9.51 -6.35 17.31
N ASP A 112 -10.19 -7.44 16.96
CA ASP A 112 -9.71 -8.39 15.96
C ASP A 112 -9.57 -7.74 14.58
N SER A 113 -10.51 -6.87 14.21
CA SER A 113 -10.45 -6.11 12.96
C SER A 113 -9.27 -5.13 12.92
N TYR A 114 -8.94 -4.48 14.04
CA TYR A 114 -7.78 -3.60 14.13
C TYR A 114 -6.46 -4.37 14.06
N ILE A 115 -6.35 -5.50 14.77
CA ILE A 115 -5.17 -6.38 14.69
C ILE A 115 -5.00 -6.92 13.28
N ALA A 116 -6.09 -7.37 12.64
CA ALA A 116 -6.06 -7.82 11.26
C ALA A 116 -5.59 -6.72 10.30
N GLY A 117 -6.11 -5.50 10.46
CA GLY A 117 -5.67 -4.33 9.69
C GLY A 117 -4.17 -4.05 9.83
N LEU A 118 -3.64 -4.10 11.05
CA LEU A 118 -2.20 -3.93 11.31
C LEU A 118 -1.35 -5.02 10.65
N ILE A 119 -1.76 -6.28 10.73
CA ILE A 119 -1.05 -7.42 10.12
C ILE A 119 -1.01 -7.26 8.59
N ILE A 120 -2.15 -6.92 7.98
CA ILE A 120 -2.25 -6.69 6.53
C ILE A 120 -1.34 -5.53 6.11
N LEU A 121 -1.36 -4.42 6.85
CA LEU A 121 -0.50 -3.25 6.59
C LEU A 121 0.98 -3.58 6.76
N ALA A 122 1.34 -4.40 7.75
CA ALA A 122 2.71 -4.81 8.01
C ALA A 122 3.27 -5.72 6.91
N ALA A 123 2.45 -6.63 6.38
CA ALA A 123 2.84 -7.53 5.29
C ALA A 123 2.99 -6.81 3.94
N ALA A 124 2.36 -5.65 3.76
CA ALA A 124 2.48 -4.88 2.52
C ALA A 124 3.85 -4.17 2.42
N PRO A 125 4.66 -4.44 1.38
CA PRO A 125 5.89 -3.70 1.14
C PRO A 125 5.59 -2.30 0.60
N CYS A 126 6.39 -1.32 1.01
CA CYS A 126 6.35 0.02 0.44
C CYS A 126 7.48 0.16 -0.59
N THR A 127 7.12 0.42 -1.83
CA THR A 127 8.05 0.36 -2.96
C THR A 127 8.34 1.74 -3.53
N ALA A 128 7.30 2.57 -3.68
CA ALA A 128 7.45 3.95 -4.14
C ALA A 128 8.28 4.81 -3.17
N MET A 129 8.03 4.70 -1.86
CA MET A 129 8.72 5.51 -0.87
C MET A 129 10.19 5.10 -0.71
N VAL A 130 10.50 3.81 -0.89
CA VAL A 130 11.88 3.31 -0.86
C VAL A 130 12.73 3.93 -1.96
N PHE A 131 12.18 4.15 -3.16
CA PHE A 131 12.88 4.89 -4.21
C PHE A 131 13.18 6.33 -3.83
N VAL A 132 12.21 7.02 -3.23
CA VAL A 132 12.39 8.40 -2.80
C VAL A 132 13.48 8.45 -1.73
N TRP A 133 13.38 7.64 -0.69
CA TRP A 133 14.39 7.59 0.38
C TRP A 133 15.77 7.19 -0.12
N SER A 134 15.86 6.19 -1.00
CA SER A 134 17.12 5.80 -1.61
C SER A 134 17.75 6.98 -2.35
N ASN A 135 16.99 7.66 -3.20
CA ASN A 135 17.46 8.85 -3.92
C ASN A 135 17.85 10.00 -2.97
N LEU A 136 17.13 10.19 -1.85
CA LEU A 136 17.47 11.17 -0.82
C LEU A 136 18.77 10.84 -0.10
N SER A 137 19.05 9.55 0.11
CA SER A 137 20.26 9.05 0.77
C SER A 137 21.46 8.85 -0.17
N ASN A 138 21.37 9.31 -1.43
CA ASN A 138 22.34 9.00 -2.49
C ASN A 138 22.58 7.49 -2.67
N GLY A 139 21.54 6.69 -2.49
CA GLY A 139 21.56 5.24 -2.70
C GLY A 139 21.65 4.87 -4.17
N ASP A 140 22.14 3.64 -4.42
CA ASP A 140 22.27 3.12 -5.78
C ASP A 140 20.88 2.80 -6.37
N ALA A 141 20.57 3.42 -7.50
CA ALA A 141 19.28 3.29 -8.16
C ALA A 141 19.05 1.88 -8.72
N ASN A 142 20.09 1.20 -9.20
CA ASN A 142 20.01 -0.14 -9.78
C ASN A 142 19.79 -1.20 -8.70
N PHE A 143 20.48 -1.07 -7.56
CA PHE A 143 20.24 -1.86 -6.35
C PHE A 143 18.79 -1.69 -5.87
N THR A 144 18.32 -0.45 -5.79
CA THR A 144 16.95 -0.14 -5.34
C THR A 144 15.91 -0.70 -6.30
N LEU A 145 16.13 -0.58 -7.62
CA LEU A 145 15.29 -1.19 -8.66
C LEU A 145 15.21 -2.71 -8.50
N SER A 146 16.36 -3.36 -8.33
CA SER A 146 16.45 -4.81 -8.18
C SER A 146 15.79 -5.28 -6.88
N GLN A 147 15.96 -4.54 -5.78
CA GLN A 147 15.38 -4.84 -4.48
C GLN A 147 13.85 -4.67 -4.49
N VAL A 148 13.33 -3.61 -5.11
CA VAL A 148 11.90 -3.41 -5.27
C VAL A 148 11.28 -4.48 -6.17
N ALA A 149 11.92 -4.80 -7.30
CA ALA A 149 11.45 -5.84 -8.21
C ALA A 149 11.37 -7.22 -7.53
N LEU A 150 12.38 -7.55 -6.72
CA LEU A 150 12.40 -8.80 -5.96
C LEU A 150 11.33 -8.80 -4.86
N ASN A 151 11.13 -7.67 -4.18
CA ASN A 151 10.11 -7.55 -3.15
C ASN A 151 8.70 -7.72 -3.74
N ASP A 152 8.41 -7.05 -4.85
CA ASP A 152 7.13 -7.20 -5.57
C ASP A 152 6.90 -8.63 -6.04
N LEU A 153 7.94 -9.31 -6.53
CA LEU A 153 7.86 -10.72 -6.91
C LEU A 153 7.51 -11.61 -5.72
N ILE A 154 8.22 -11.43 -4.59
CA ILE A 154 7.97 -12.20 -3.38
C ILE A 154 6.57 -11.89 -2.86
N MET A 155 6.09 -10.64 -2.96
CA MET A 155 4.75 -10.25 -2.52
C MET A 155 3.64 -11.04 -3.19
N VAL A 156 3.74 -11.32 -4.49
CA VAL A 156 2.75 -12.13 -5.21
C VAL A 156 2.54 -13.51 -4.57
N PHE A 157 3.61 -14.11 -4.01
CA PHE A 157 3.57 -15.46 -3.46
C PHE A 157 3.51 -15.53 -1.94
N ALA A 158 4.17 -14.60 -1.25
CA ALA A 158 4.36 -14.64 0.20
C ALA A 158 3.33 -13.82 0.98
N PHE A 159 2.73 -12.79 0.37
CA PHE A 159 1.77 -11.91 1.06
C PHE A 159 0.56 -12.71 1.59
N ALA A 160 -0.13 -13.46 0.72
CA ALA A 160 -1.31 -14.20 1.13
C ALA A 160 -1.01 -15.29 2.18
N PRO A 161 0.02 -16.15 2.01
CA PRO A 161 0.37 -17.15 3.03
C PRO A 161 0.78 -16.56 4.38
N ILE A 162 1.59 -15.49 4.40
CA ILE A 162 2.05 -14.88 5.65
C ILE A 162 0.89 -14.22 6.40
N VAL A 163 0.05 -13.46 5.69
CA VAL A 163 -1.15 -12.85 6.29
C VAL A 163 -2.09 -13.93 6.81
N ALA A 164 -2.35 -14.98 6.03
CA ALA A 164 -3.21 -16.08 6.46
C ALA A 164 -2.65 -16.80 7.71
N PHE A 165 -1.33 -17.04 7.75
CA PHE A 165 -0.68 -17.65 8.90
C PHE A 165 -0.78 -16.78 10.16
N LEU A 166 -0.49 -15.48 10.06
CA LEU A 166 -0.54 -14.55 11.20
C LEU A 166 -1.97 -14.30 11.71
N LEU A 167 -2.95 -14.21 10.81
CA LEU A 167 -4.37 -14.12 11.18
C LEU A 167 -4.87 -15.42 11.81
N GLY A 168 -4.43 -16.57 11.30
CA GLY A 168 -4.76 -17.89 11.84
C GLY A 168 -4.25 -18.10 13.27
N ILE A 169 -3.02 -17.67 13.56
CA ILE A 169 -2.46 -17.69 14.93
C ILE A 169 -3.27 -16.79 15.88
N SER A 170 -3.80 -15.68 15.35
CA SER A 170 -4.60 -14.73 16.13
C SER A 170 -6.06 -15.18 16.32
N ALA A 171 -6.43 -16.39 15.86
CA ALA A 171 -7.80 -16.93 15.87
C ALA A 171 -8.84 -16.04 15.17
N ILE A 172 -8.40 -15.17 14.26
CA ILE A 172 -9.28 -14.27 13.50
C ILE A 172 -9.80 -15.02 12.28
N THR A 173 -11.12 -14.95 12.04
CA THR A 173 -11.72 -15.58 10.86
C THR A 173 -11.14 -14.98 9.58
N ILE A 174 -10.50 -15.81 8.75
CA ILE A 174 -9.86 -15.37 7.52
C ILE A 174 -10.92 -15.32 6.40
N PRO A 175 -11.24 -14.15 5.82
CA PRO A 175 -12.15 -14.06 4.68
C PRO A 175 -11.41 -14.45 3.40
N TRP A 176 -11.17 -15.76 3.21
CA TRP A 176 -10.36 -16.30 2.10
C TRP A 176 -10.81 -15.82 0.72
N GLU A 177 -12.12 -15.73 0.49
CA GLU A 177 -12.70 -15.23 -0.76
C GLU A 177 -12.29 -13.77 -1.00
N THR A 178 -12.49 -12.90 -0.01
CA THR A 178 -12.14 -11.47 -0.12
C THR A 178 -10.63 -11.27 -0.22
N LEU A 179 -9.83 -12.05 0.52
CA LEU A 179 -8.37 -11.98 0.47
C LEU A 179 -7.87 -12.40 -0.92
N PHE A 180 -8.37 -13.51 -1.45
CA PHE A 180 -8.00 -13.98 -2.79
C PHE A 180 -8.40 -12.99 -3.88
N ILE A 181 -9.63 -12.48 -3.86
CA ILE A 181 -10.10 -11.44 -4.80
C ILE A 181 -9.21 -10.21 -4.71
N SER A 182 -8.88 -9.75 -3.50
CA SER A 182 -8.04 -8.57 -3.27
C SER A 182 -6.63 -8.78 -3.83
N VAL A 183 -6.01 -9.93 -3.59
CA VAL A 183 -4.68 -10.25 -4.12
C VAL A 183 -4.70 -10.31 -5.65
N VAL A 184 -5.70 -10.97 -6.23
CA VAL A 184 -5.82 -11.05 -7.69
C VAL A 184 -6.02 -9.65 -8.29
N LEU A 185 -6.95 -8.87 -7.75
CA LEU A 185 -7.35 -7.57 -8.30
C LEU A 185 -6.31 -6.46 -8.07
N TYR A 186 -5.68 -6.42 -6.90
CA TYR A 186 -4.77 -5.34 -6.52
C TYR A 186 -3.30 -5.66 -6.73
N ILE A 187 -2.94 -6.95 -6.87
CA ILE A 187 -1.55 -7.37 -7.07
C ILE A 187 -1.39 -8.05 -8.43
N LEU A 188 -2.03 -9.20 -8.64
CA LEU A 188 -1.73 -10.06 -9.79
C LEU A 188 -2.08 -9.39 -11.14
N ILE A 189 -3.30 -8.88 -11.28
CA ILE A 189 -3.76 -8.26 -12.52
C ILE A 189 -2.94 -6.99 -12.85
N PRO A 190 -2.73 -6.03 -11.91
CA PRO A 190 -1.89 -4.86 -12.16
C PRO A 190 -0.47 -5.22 -12.56
N VAL A 191 0.16 -6.20 -11.91
CA VAL A 191 1.52 -6.65 -12.23
C VAL A 191 1.57 -7.18 -13.66
N ILE A 192 0.67 -8.09 -14.04
CA ILE A 192 0.63 -8.66 -15.40
C ILE A 192 0.39 -7.54 -16.44
N ALA A 193 -0.60 -6.69 -16.21
CA ALA A 193 -0.95 -5.60 -17.12
C ALA A 193 0.21 -4.62 -17.31
N ALA A 194 0.87 -4.22 -16.21
CA ALA A 194 2.02 -3.33 -16.25
C ALA A 194 3.20 -3.96 -16.98
N GLN A 195 3.49 -5.25 -16.77
CA GLN A 195 4.60 -5.92 -17.46
C GLN A 195 4.35 -6.10 -18.96
N ILE A 196 3.12 -6.42 -19.36
CA ILE A 196 2.73 -6.44 -20.79
C ILE A 196 2.91 -5.05 -21.39
N TRP A 197 2.44 -4.01 -20.70
CA TRP A 197 2.54 -2.64 -21.18
C TRP A 197 4.00 -2.17 -21.29
N ARG A 198 4.81 -2.42 -20.26
CA ARG A 198 6.25 -2.15 -20.26
C ARG A 198 6.94 -2.82 -21.43
N SER A 199 6.70 -4.12 -21.64
CA SER A 199 7.32 -4.88 -22.74
C SER A 199 6.98 -4.27 -24.11
N ARG A 200 5.72 -3.86 -24.33
CA ARG A 200 5.32 -3.17 -25.56
C ARG A 200 6.01 -1.82 -25.73
N ILE A 201 6.13 -1.03 -24.67
CA ILE A 201 6.81 0.28 -24.70
C ILE A 201 8.29 0.11 -25.06
N ILE A 202 8.99 -0.82 -24.40
CA ILE A 202 10.41 -1.08 -24.61
C ILE A 202 10.66 -1.58 -26.03
N ARG A 203 9.86 -2.51 -26.55
CA ARG A 203 9.98 -3.00 -27.95
C ARG A 203 9.78 -1.89 -28.99
N GLY A 204 8.87 -0.95 -28.74
CA GLY A 204 8.55 0.09 -29.71
C GLY A 204 9.44 1.34 -29.67
N GLY A 205 10.12 1.61 -28.55
CA GLY A 205 10.87 2.87 -28.37
C GLY A 205 11.90 2.90 -27.26
N GLY A 206 12.25 1.74 -26.69
CA GLY A 206 13.32 1.58 -25.70
C GLY A 206 13.10 2.30 -24.36
N PRO A 207 14.14 2.35 -23.52
CA PRO A 207 14.09 2.94 -22.18
C PRO A 207 13.72 4.44 -22.18
N ALA A 208 14.12 5.19 -23.21
CA ALA A 208 13.81 6.61 -23.32
C ALA A 208 12.31 6.89 -23.51
N ARG A 209 11.58 6.01 -24.23
CA ARG A 209 10.12 6.12 -24.34
C ARG A 209 9.44 5.77 -23.02
N LEU A 210 9.93 4.77 -22.29
CA LEU A 210 9.44 4.44 -20.95
C LEU A 210 9.61 5.63 -20.00
N GLY A 211 10.78 6.27 -19.97
CA GLY A 211 11.03 7.46 -19.16
C GLY A 211 10.03 8.60 -19.43
N ARG A 212 9.74 8.89 -20.70
CA ARG A 212 8.74 9.92 -21.08
C ARG A 212 7.31 9.57 -20.60
N ILE A 213 6.92 8.30 -20.70
CA ILE A 213 5.60 7.84 -20.22
C ILE A 213 5.54 7.93 -18.70
N LEU A 214 6.58 7.47 -17.99
CA LEU A 214 6.65 7.55 -16.53
C LEU A 214 6.56 8.99 -16.03
N HIS A 215 7.26 9.93 -16.68
CA HIS A 215 7.16 11.35 -16.33
C HIS A 215 5.75 11.91 -16.57
N ARG A 216 5.04 11.46 -17.60
CA ARG A 216 3.64 11.87 -17.84
C ARG A 216 2.67 11.24 -16.83
N LEU A 217 2.98 10.06 -16.31
CA LEU A 217 2.16 9.34 -15.33
C LEU A 217 2.43 9.75 -13.87
N GLU A 218 3.50 10.49 -13.60
CA GLU A 218 3.84 10.93 -12.24
C GLU A 218 2.76 11.85 -11.64
N THR A 219 2.36 12.90 -12.35
CA THR A 219 1.31 13.83 -11.91
C THR A 219 -0.05 13.14 -11.68
N PRO A 220 -0.61 12.36 -12.62
CA PRO A 220 -1.89 11.68 -12.38
C PRO A 220 -1.79 10.64 -11.26
N SER A 221 -0.65 9.98 -11.06
CA SER A 221 -0.44 9.06 -9.93
C SER A 221 -0.49 9.81 -8.58
N ILE A 222 0.15 10.98 -8.50
CA ILE A 222 0.08 11.83 -7.31
C ILE A 222 -1.35 12.32 -7.05
N LEU A 223 -2.05 12.78 -8.09
CA LEU A 223 -3.45 13.19 -7.95
C LEU A 223 -4.34 12.03 -7.51
N ALA A 224 -4.11 10.82 -8.03
CA ALA A 224 -4.81 9.61 -7.63
C ALA A 224 -4.57 9.30 -6.15
N LEU A 225 -3.31 9.34 -5.69
CA LEU A 225 -2.95 9.16 -4.28
C LEU A 225 -3.68 10.16 -3.37
N LEU A 226 -3.65 11.46 -3.70
CA LEU A 226 -4.31 12.50 -2.91
C LEU A 226 -5.84 12.33 -2.91
N ALA A 227 -6.42 11.98 -4.06
CA ALA A 227 -7.84 11.70 -4.17
C ALA A 227 -8.24 10.46 -3.34
N THR A 228 -7.44 9.40 -3.36
CA THR A 228 -7.65 8.21 -2.52
C THR A 228 -7.60 8.58 -1.04
N LEU A 229 -6.64 9.41 -0.61
CA LEU A 229 -6.58 9.87 0.78
C LEU A 229 -7.85 10.64 1.17
N VAL A 230 -8.27 11.61 0.37
CA VAL A 230 -9.51 12.38 0.64
C VAL A 230 -10.72 11.45 0.71
N LEU A 231 -10.83 10.46 -0.18
CA LEU A 231 -11.93 9.50 -0.17
C LEU A 231 -11.91 8.60 1.08
N LEU A 232 -10.76 8.01 1.41
CA LEU A 232 -10.63 7.14 2.58
C LEU A 232 -10.97 7.88 3.89
N PHE A 233 -10.44 9.09 4.07
CA PHE A 233 -10.73 9.92 5.24
C PHE A 233 -12.16 10.46 5.23
N GLY A 234 -12.75 10.69 4.06
CA GLY A 234 -14.16 11.08 3.96
C GLY A 234 -15.12 9.93 4.27
N PHE A 235 -14.82 8.71 3.86
CA PHE A 235 -15.61 7.52 4.26
C PHE A 235 -15.54 7.28 5.77
N GLN A 236 -14.39 7.55 6.39
CA GLN A 236 -14.20 7.38 7.83
C GLN A 236 -14.50 8.65 8.65
N GLY A 237 -14.83 9.78 8.03
CA GLY A 237 -14.93 11.08 8.70
C GLY A 237 -15.85 11.08 9.91
N GLY A 238 -17.03 10.45 9.79
CA GLY A 238 -17.96 10.31 10.91
C GLY A 238 -17.40 9.48 12.08
N GLN A 239 -16.72 8.36 11.78
CA GLN A 239 -16.09 7.52 12.80
C GLN A 239 -14.92 8.23 13.49
N ILE A 240 -14.13 8.99 12.72
CA ILE A 240 -12.99 9.76 13.22
C ILE A 240 -13.43 10.82 14.23
N ILE A 241 -14.52 11.53 13.91
CA ILE A 241 -15.09 12.57 14.80
C ILE A 241 -15.74 11.94 16.04
N ALA A 242 -16.41 10.79 15.89
CA ALA A 242 -17.08 10.11 16.99
C ALA A 242 -16.10 9.43 17.98
N HIS A 243 -14.94 8.97 17.51
CA HIS A 243 -14.00 8.19 18.31
C HIS A 243 -12.54 8.72 18.25
N PRO A 244 -12.28 9.97 18.66
CA PRO A 244 -10.94 10.57 18.57
C PRO A 244 -9.91 9.86 19.47
N ILE A 245 -10.34 9.35 20.62
CA ILE A 245 -9.47 8.65 21.58
C ILE A 245 -8.98 7.32 20.99
N ILE A 246 -9.83 6.59 20.27
CA ILE A 246 -9.45 5.32 19.63
C ILE A 246 -8.37 5.58 18.58
N ILE A 247 -8.52 6.63 17.77
CA ILE A 247 -7.53 6.97 16.75
C ILE A 247 -6.22 7.41 17.39
N ALA A 248 -6.26 8.21 18.45
CA ALA A 248 -5.06 8.63 19.17
C ALA A 248 -4.31 7.45 19.82
N LEU A 249 -5.01 6.39 20.23
CA LEU A 249 -4.40 5.18 20.76
C LEU A 249 -3.79 4.28 19.68
N LEU A 250 -4.34 4.32 18.45
CA LEU A 250 -3.92 3.48 17.33
C LEU A 250 -2.89 4.15 16.40
N ALA A 251 -2.74 5.47 16.46
CA ALA A 251 -1.77 6.27 15.69
C ALA A 251 -0.35 6.19 16.27
#